data_AF-A0A4P9Z869-F1
#
_entry.id   AF-A0A4P9Z869-F1
#
_cell.length_a   1.000
_cell.length_b   1.000
_cell.length_c   1.000
_cell.angle_alpha   90.00
_cell.angle_beta   90.00
_cell.angle_gamma   90.00
#
_symmetry.space_group_name_H-M   'P 1'
#
loop_
_entity.id
_entity.type
_entity.pdbx_description
1 polymer ?
#
loop_
_entity_poly.entity_id
_entity_poly.type
_entity_poly.pdbx_seq_one_letter_code
_entity_poly.pdbx_strand_id
1 'polypeptide(L)'
;MKFAKQLKAAQQVEWRGQYVDYKLLKQKLHGFAQSTADATATTAEASTASGNRAPSNGADVGAPLTVDRLEELDDAFFVSLRHEADKCEAFYMHLVGQLRIQQQRVFFEDYQAAPFFAHAVPPLGGSPPGNAAAAPGAASPHLTPDAVVAFGQRIVTYAELNKLAIQKILKKHRKRFDAALATLQSTDAQLASKVRDRSMAVEKGVLDTLRRGRAFWTRRDLEAILGETKHVKEKAHLLKCVIP
;
A
#
# COMPACT_ATOMS: atom_id res chain seq x y z
N MET A 1 10.53 17.79 7.12
CA MET A 1 10.22 16.37 6.79
C MET A 1 9.00 15.88 7.59
N LYS A 2 7.77 16.16 7.12
CA LYS A 2 6.53 15.85 7.86
C LYS A 2 5.79 14.59 7.36
N PHE A 3 6.11 14.09 6.16
CA PHE A 3 5.33 13.02 5.52
C PHE A 3 5.33 11.69 6.27
N ALA A 4 6.46 11.18 6.75
CA ALA A 4 6.48 9.89 7.45
C ALA A 4 5.66 9.93 8.76
N LYS A 5 5.67 11.08 9.46
CA LYS A 5 4.82 11.31 10.64
C LYS A 5 3.34 11.37 10.26
N GLN A 6 3.01 12.10 9.19
CA GLN A 6 1.64 12.19 8.66
C GLN A 6 1.11 10.82 8.21
N LEU A 7 1.92 10.04 7.49
CA LEU A 7 1.57 8.70 7.04
C LEU A 7 1.23 7.83 8.25
N LYS A 8 2.12 7.76 9.25
CA LYS A 8 1.89 6.97 10.48
C LYS A 8 0.64 7.42 11.26
N ALA A 9 0.34 8.71 11.27
CA ALA A 9 -0.85 9.25 11.94
C ALA A 9 -2.16 8.91 11.20
N ALA A 10 -2.12 8.87 9.87
CA ALA A 10 -3.28 8.54 9.02
C ALA A 10 -3.53 7.03 8.85
N GLN A 11 -2.58 6.19 9.27
CA GLN A 11 -2.69 4.74 9.17
C GLN A 11 -3.72 4.17 10.14
N GLN A 12 -4.56 3.27 9.63
CA GLN A 12 -5.43 2.44 10.44
C GLN A 12 -4.57 1.53 11.33
N VAL A 13 -4.84 1.52 12.64
CA VAL A 13 -3.99 0.84 13.63
C VAL A 13 -3.90 -0.66 13.35
N GLU A 14 -5.04 -1.30 13.04
CA GLU A 14 -5.11 -2.74 12.75
C GLU A 14 -4.41 -3.12 11.42
N TRP A 15 -4.14 -2.17 10.52
CA TRP A 15 -3.54 -2.44 9.20
C TRP A 15 -2.08 -1.97 9.11
N ARG A 16 -1.48 -1.50 10.20
CA ARG A 16 -0.14 -0.87 10.19
C ARG A 16 0.93 -1.70 9.48
N GLY A 17 0.94 -3.02 9.68
CA GLY A 17 1.92 -3.93 9.06
C GLY A 17 1.75 -4.12 7.55
N GLN A 18 0.60 -3.72 7.00
CA GLN A 18 0.25 -3.93 5.59
C GLN A 18 0.55 -2.71 4.71
N TYR A 19 0.74 -1.53 5.32
CA TYR A 19 1.18 -0.35 4.58
C TYR A 19 2.62 -0.51 4.07
N VAL A 20 2.97 0.28 3.05
CA VAL A 20 4.34 0.42 2.56
C VAL A 20 5.28 0.80 3.71
N ASP A 21 6.33 0.01 3.91
CA ASP A 21 7.40 0.31 4.85
C ASP A 21 8.30 1.41 4.28
N TYR A 22 7.80 2.64 4.40
CA TYR A 22 8.49 3.85 3.97
C TYR A 22 9.82 4.05 4.70
N LYS A 23 10.00 3.47 5.89
CA LYS A 23 11.25 3.58 6.65
C LYS A 23 12.30 2.64 6.06
N LEU A 24 11.94 1.38 5.80
CA LEU A 24 12.81 0.39 5.15
C LEU A 24 13.29 0.89 3.79
N LEU A 25 12.38 1.34 2.94
CA LEU A 25 12.74 1.86 1.61
C LEU A 25 13.66 3.08 1.70
N LYS A 26 13.43 3.96 2.69
CA LYS A 26 14.35 5.08 2.94
C LYS A 26 15.72 4.64 3.41
N GLN A 27 15.84 3.57 4.19
CA GLN A 27 17.13 3.02 4.61
C GLN A 27 17.90 2.49 3.41
N LYS A 28 17.25 1.82 2.45
CA LYS A 28 17.87 1.44 1.17
C LYS A 28 18.40 2.67 0.42
N LEU A 29 17.67 3.78 0.45
CA LEU A 29 18.12 5.05 -0.13
C LEU A 29 19.30 5.72 0.61
N HIS A 30 19.58 5.35 1.86
CA HIS A 30 20.74 5.86 2.58
C HIS A 30 22.05 5.29 2.05
N GLY A 31 22.04 4.08 1.46
CA GLY A 31 23.21 3.49 0.81
C GLY A 31 23.80 4.42 -0.26
N PHE A 32 22.94 5.01 -1.12
CA PHE A 32 23.36 6.00 -2.12
C PHE A 32 24.06 7.21 -1.50
N ALA A 33 23.56 7.71 -0.36
CA ALA A 33 24.11 8.90 0.28
C ALA A 33 25.43 8.63 1.03
N GLN A 34 25.57 7.45 1.64
CA GLN A 34 26.81 7.05 2.31
C GLN A 34 27.93 6.85 1.29
N SER A 35 27.66 6.07 0.23
CA SER A 35 28.64 5.84 -0.83
C SER A 35 29.09 7.13 -1.53
N THR A 36 28.23 8.15 -1.64
CA THR A 36 28.66 9.47 -2.15
C THR A 36 29.59 10.22 -1.21
N ALA A 37 29.37 10.15 0.11
CA ALA A 37 30.15 10.89 1.09
C ALA A 37 31.58 10.33 1.19
N ASP A 38 31.70 9.00 1.19
CA ASP A 38 32.99 8.30 1.29
C ASP A 38 33.86 8.56 0.04
N ALA A 39 33.23 8.58 -1.15
CA ALA A 39 33.93 8.94 -2.39
C ALA A 39 34.53 10.36 -2.34
N THR A 40 33.77 11.35 -1.88
CA THR A 40 34.28 12.74 -1.74
C THR A 40 35.37 12.89 -0.68
N ALA A 41 35.31 12.15 0.42
CA ALA A 41 36.34 12.19 1.47
C ALA A 41 37.68 11.61 0.96
N THR A 42 37.63 10.54 0.18
CA THR A 42 38.81 9.86 -0.35
C THR A 42 39.58 10.75 -1.33
N THR A 43 38.89 11.53 -2.16
CA THR A 43 39.53 12.48 -3.09
C THR A 43 40.21 13.65 -2.37
N ALA A 44 39.69 14.08 -1.22
CA ALA A 44 40.25 15.19 -0.44
C ALA A 44 41.51 14.77 0.36
N GLU A 45 41.53 13.56 0.93
CA GLU A 45 42.67 13.07 1.72
C GLU A 45 43.89 12.67 0.87
N ALA A 46 43.66 12.26 -0.40
CA ALA A 46 44.74 11.94 -1.35
C ALA A 46 45.64 13.15 -1.69
N SER A 47 45.24 14.39 -1.34
CA SER A 47 46.03 15.60 -1.59
C SER A 47 46.84 16.09 -0.37
N THR A 48 46.83 15.41 0.78
CA THR A 48 47.46 15.97 2.01
C THR A 48 48.29 15.02 2.90
N ALA A 49 48.47 13.73 2.63
CA ALA A 49 49.15 12.84 3.59
C ALA A 49 50.28 11.98 3.02
N SER A 50 51.50 12.54 3.07
CA SER A 50 52.75 11.80 3.28
C SER A 50 52.98 11.74 4.80
N GLY A 51 52.74 10.58 5.44
CA GLY A 51 53.02 10.42 6.87
C GLY A 51 52.29 9.25 7.55
N ASN A 52 53.03 8.15 7.73
CA ASN A 52 52.85 7.05 8.70
C ASN A 52 51.47 6.88 9.36
N ARG A 53 50.67 5.91 8.88
CA ARG A 53 49.50 5.40 9.63
C ARG A 53 49.53 3.88 9.80
N ALA A 54 49.40 3.47 11.06
CA ALA A 54 49.41 2.10 11.57
C ALA A 54 48.16 1.28 11.16
N PRO A 55 48.21 -0.07 11.21
CA PRO A 55 47.16 -0.92 10.68
C PRO A 55 45.97 -1.03 11.65
N SER A 56 44.77 -0.63 11.20
CA SER A 56 43.52 -0.86 11.93
C SER A 56 42.71 -1.97 11.27
N ASN A 57 42.36 -2.99 12.06
CA ASN A 57 41.58 -4.15 11.65
C ASN A 57 40.10 -3.83 11.38
N GLY A 58 39.65 -4.14 10.16
CA GLY A 58 38.54 -5.07 9.94
C GLY A 58 37.11 -4.66 10.30
N ALA A 59 36.52 -3.73 9.54
CA ALA A 59 35.09 -3.73 9.21
C ALA A 59 34.87 -2.88 7.95
N ASP A 60 34.87 -3.54 6.79
CA ASP A 60 34.29 -3.10 5.50
C ASP A 60 34.30 -1.57 5.27
N VAL A 61 35.50 -0.99 5.26
CA VAL A 61 35.71 0.45 5.14
C VAL A 61 35.49 0.83 3.67
N GLY A 62 34.27 1.31 3.39
CA GLY A 62 33.97 2.28 2.34
C GLY A 62 34.55 1.97 0.96
N ALA A 63 34.16 0.84 0.36
CA ALA A 63 34.47 0.61 -1.04
C ALA A 63 34.01 1.82 -1.89
N PRO A 64 34.87 2.35 -2.78
CA PRO A 64 34.55 3.53 -3.57
C PRO A 64 33.25 3.31 -4.33
N LEU A 65 32.43 4.37 -4.45
CA LEU A 65 31.23 4.31 -5.28
C LEU A 65 31.65 4.01 -6.72
N THR A 66 31.30 2.83 -7.22
CA THR A 66 31.46 2.44 -8.63
C THR A 66 30.11 2.47 -9.33
N VAL A 67 30.13 2.46 -10.67
CA VAL A 67 28.90 2.31 -11.48
C VAL A 67 28.19 1.00 -11.12
N ASP A 68 28.92 -0.11 -11.05
CA ASP A 68 28.36 -1.42 -10.69
C ASP A 68 27.67 -1.37 -9.33
N ARG A 69 28.30 -0.73 -8.33
CA ARG A 69 27.71 -0.57 -7.00
C ARG A 69 26.45 0.29 -7.03
N LEU A 70 26.42 1.33 -7.85
CA LEU A 70 25.23 2.17 -8.01
C LEU A 70 24.07 1.39 -8.64
N GLU A 71 24.34 0.56 -9.64
CA GLU A 71 23.35 -0.33 -10.26
C GLU A 71 22.83 -1.39 -9.27
N GLU A 72 23.70 -2.01 -8.48
CA GLU A 72 23.30 -2.95 -7.42
C GLU A 72 22.35 -2.31 -6.40
N LEU A 73 22.67 -1.10 -5.95
CA LEU A 73 21.82 -0.35 -5.02
C LEU A 73 20.47 0.01 -5.66
N ASP A 74 20.46 0.31 -6.96
CA ASP A 74 19.26 0.60 -7.74
C ASP A 74 18.35 -0.63 -7.85
N ASP A 75 18.90 -1.75 -8.27
CA ASP A 75 18.20 -3.02 -8.40
C ASP A 75 17.66 -3.47 -7.04
N ALA A 76 18.47 -3.41 -5.97
CA ALA A 76 18.05 -3.76 -4.62
C ALA A 76 16.89 -2.87 -4.11
N PHE A 77 16.90 -1.58 -4.46
CA PHE A 77 15.81 -0.67 -4.12
C PHE A 77 14.52 -1.06 -4.85
N PHE A 78 14.57 -1.28 -6.17
CA PHE A 78 13.38 -1.62 -6.95
C PHE A 78 12.82 -3.00 -6.63
N VAL A 79 13.65 -3.99 -6.31
CA VAL A 79 13.21 -5.29 -5.79
C VAL A 79 12.43 -5.10 -4.48
N SER A 80 12.98 -4.32 -3.54
CA SER A 80 12.30 -4.03 -2.27
C SER A 80 10.97 -3.29 -2.48
N LEU A 81 10.93 -2.33 -3.43
CA LEU A 81 9.73 -1.58 -3.76
C LEU A 81 8.63 -2.46 -4.37
N ARG A 82 9.00 -3.40 -5.26
CA ARG A 82 8.04 -4.37 -5.85
C ARG A 82 7.43 -5.26 -4.77
N HIS A 83 8.26 -5.80 -3.88
CA HIS A 83 7.78 -6.62 -2.77
C HIS A 83 6.79 -5.87 -1.87
N GLU A 84 7.09 -4.61 -1.55
CA GLU A 84 6.18 -3.76 -0.77
C GLU A 84 4.87 -3.46 -1.50
N ALA A 85 4.92 -3.27 -2.84
CA ALA A 85 3.72 -3.10 -3.65
C ALA A 85 2.87 -4.39 -3.71
N ASP A 86 3.50 -5.56 -3.86
CA ASP A 86 2.84 -6.88 -3.85
C ASP A 86 2.12 -7.13 -2.54
N LYS A 87 2.79 -6.86 -1.41
CA LYS A 87 2.19 -6.93 -0.07
C LYS A 87 0.96 -6.04 0.02
N CYS A 88 1.07 -4.77 -0.40
CA CYS A 88 -0.04 -3.83 -0.31
C CYS A 88 -1.23 -4.26 -1.16
N GLU A 89 -0.97 -4.82 -2.35
CA GLU A 89 -1.99 -5.32 -3.26
C GLU A 89 -2.68 -6.57 -2.72
N ALA A 90 -1.93 -7.54 -2.23
CA ALA A 90 -2.50 -8.76 -1.64
C ALA A 90 -3.46 -8.41 -0.49
N PHE A 91 -3.05 -7.51 0.39
CA PHE A 91 -3.92 -7.05 1.47
C PHE A 91 -5.13 -6.25 0.98
N TYR A 92 -4.96 -5.38 -0.02
CA TYR A 92 -6.08 -4.67 -0.65
C TYR A 92 -7.12 -5.65 -1.22
N MET A 93 -6.68 -6.67 -1.96
CA MET A 93 -7.58 -7.68 -2.54
C MET A 93 -8.30 -8.48 -1.46
N HIS A 94 -7.62 -8.78 -0.35
CA HIS A 94 -8.25 -9.39 0.82
C HIS A 94 -9.37 -8.52 1.40
N LEU A 95 -9.12 -7.21 1.59
CA LEU A 95 -10.13 -6.28 2.10
C LEU A 95 -11.32 -6.12 1.15
N VAL A 96 -11.08 -6.06 -0.17
CA VAL A 96 -12.15 -6.02 -1.18
C VAL A 96 -12.99 -7.30 -1.14
N GLY A 97 -12.36 -8.46 -0.96
CA GLY A 97 -13.07 -9.73 -0.76
C GLY A 97 -13.98 -9.71 0.47
N GLN A 98 -13.48 -9.21 1.61
CA GLN A 98 -14.28 -9.03 2.82
C GLN A 98 -15.46 -8.08 2.59
N LEU A 99 -15.24 -6.96 1.90
CA LEU A 99 -16.27 -5.99 1.58
C LEU A 99 -17.38 -6.61 0.72
N ARG A 100 -17.04 -7.45 -0.27
CA ARG A 100 -18.04 -8.19 -1.08
C ARG A 100 -18.89 -9.13 -0.23
N ILE A 101 -18.27 -9.90 0.67
CA ILE A 101 -19.00 -10.80 1.57
C ILE A 101 -19.96 -10.01 2.46
N GLN A 102 -19.49 -8.88 3.00
CA GLN A 102 -20.31 -7.98 3.80
C GLN A 102 -21.49 -7.41 3.01
N GLN A 103 -21.26 -6.93 1.79
CA GLN A 103 -22.31 -6.43 0.90
C GLN A 103 -23.37 -7.51 0.59
N GLN A 104 -22.95 -8.73 0.28
CA GLN A 104 -23.86 -9.85 0.01
C GLN A 104 -24.73 -10.20 1.21
N ARG A 105 -24.17 -10.14 2.44
CA ARG A 105 -24.94 -10.37 3.67
C ARG A 105 -26.04 -9.32 3.86
N VAL A 106 -25.71 -8.04 3.67
CA VAL A 106 -26.70 -6.95 3.74
C VAL A 106 -27.83 -7.19 2.73
N PHE A 107 -27.50 -7.54 1.49
CA PHE A 107 -28.51 -7.77 0.46
C PHE A 107 -29.39 -8.97 0.75
N PHE A 108 -28.83 -10.02 1.34
CA PHE A 108 -29.58 -11.20 1.73
C PHE A 108 -30.53 -10.92 2.92
N GLU A 109 -30.05 -10.20 3.94
CA GLU A 109 -30.89 -9.78 5.08
C GLU A 109 -32.05 -8.88 4.62
N ASP A 110 -31.78 -7.91 3.75
CA ASP A 110 -32.81 -7.04 3.17
C ASP A 110 -33.83 -7.84 2.34
N TYR A 111 -33.36 -8.84 1.59
CA TYR A 111 -34.24 -9.73 0.81
C TYR A 111 -35.14 -10.59 1.70
N GLN A 112 -34.61 -11.14 2.80
CA GLN A 112 -35.38 -11.93 3.76
C GLN A 112 -36.41 -11.08 4.52
N ALA A 113 -36.09 -9.82 4.81
CA ALA A 113 -37.00 -8.89 5.49
C ALA A 113 -38.12 -8.37 4.57
N ALA A 114 -38.07 -8.62 3.26
CA ALA A 114 -39.08 -8.15 2.34
C ALA A 114 -40.45 -8.82 2.60
N PRO A 115 -41.55 -8.06 2.65
CA PRO A 115 -42.87 -8.55 3.06
C PRO A 115 -43.44 -9.67 2.16
N PHE A 116 -42.92 -9.81 0.93
CA PHE A 116 -43.31 -10.91 0.03
C PHE A 116 -43.02 -12.29 0.63
N PHE A 117 -41.94 -12.44 1.41
CA PHE A 117 -41.59 -13.70 2.07
C PHE A 117 -42.32 -13.93 3.40
N ALA A 118 -42.83 -12.87 4.03
CA ALA A 118 -43.56 -12.97 5.29
C ALA A 118 -44.94 -13.66 5.14
N HIS A 119 -45.51 -13.69 3.93
CA HIS A 119 -46.84 -14.25 3.66
C HIS A 119 -46.84 -15.61 2.95
N ALA A 120 -45.68 -16.11 2.52
CA ALA A 120 -45.59 -17.31 1.67
C ALA A 120 -45.46 -18.64 2.43
N VAL A 121 -45.26 -18.62 3.75
CA VAL A 121 -45.25 -19.83 4.57
C VAL A 121 -46.55 -19.89 5.36
N PRO A 122 -47.59 -20.60 4.89
CA PRO A 122 -48.76 -20.86 5.72
C PRO A 122 -48.28 -21.58 7.00
N PRO A 123 -48.75 -21.16 8.19
CA PRO A 123 -48.43 -21.86 9.43
C PRO A 123 -49.00 -23.27 9.31
N LEU A 124 -48.13 -24.25 9.03
CA LEU A 124 -48.49 -25.66 9.14
C LEU A 124 -48.75 -25.92 10.62
N GLY A 125 -50.04 -25.97 10.96
CA GLY A 125 -50.54 -26.12 12.32
C GLY A 125 -49.93 -27.33 13.03
N GLY A 126 -49.35 -27.06 14.19
CA GLY A 126 -48.75 -28.07 15.06
C GLY A 126 -47.86 -27.42 16.10
N SER A 127 -48.45 -26.73 17.08
CA SER A 127 -47.71 -26.22 18.23
C SER A 127 -47.24 -27.40 19.10
N PRO A 128 -45.93 -27.63 19.31
CA PRO A 128 -45.49 -28.49 20.40
C PRO A 128 -45.64 -27.71 21.73
N PRO A 129 -46.33 -28.26 22.74
CA PRO A 129 -46.32 -27.71 24.07
C PRO A 129 -45.05 -28.18 24.79
N GLY A 130 -44.15 -27.27 25.14
CA GLY A 130 -43.01 -27.64 25.96
C GLY A 130 -41.85 -26.66 25.97
N ASN A 131 -41.92 -25.72 26.92
CA ASN A 131 -40.79 -25.23 27.71
C ASN A 131 -39.39 -25.25 27.08
N ALA A 132 -38.96 -24.10 26.57
CA ALA A 132 -37.67 -23.54 26.95
C ALA A 132 -37.78 -22.02 26.81
N ALA A 133 -37.63 -21.29 27.91
CA ALA A 133 -37.42 -19.85 27.88
C ALA A 133 -36.16 -19.60 27.04
N ALA A 134 -36.35 -19.24 25.77
CA ALA A 134 -35.27 -18.80 24.90
C ALA A 134 -34.67 -17.57 25.57
N ALA A 135 -33.46 -17.73 26.10
CA ALA A 135 -32.67 -16.61 26.59
C ALA A 135 -32.71 -15.50 25.52
N PRO A 136 -32.90 -14.22 25.90
CA PRO A 136 -32.94 -13.12 24.95
C PRO A 136 -31.65 -13.18 24.13
N GLY A 137 -31.77 -13.73 22.92
CA GLY A 137 -30.64 -14.05 22.07
C GLY A 137 -29.89 -12.76 21.84
N ALA A 138 -28.60 -12.75 22.16
CA ALA A 138 -27.72 -11.66 21.81
C ALA A 138 -27.90 -11.42 20.30
N ALA A 139 -28.61 -10.35 19.95
CA ALA A 139 -28.87 -9.98 18.58
C ALA A 139 -27.50 -9.88 17.91
N SER A 140 -27.23 -10.79 16.96
CA SER A 140 -26.03 -10.71 16.14
C SER A 140 -25.96 -9.28 15.61
N PRO A 141 -24.85 -8.56 15.79
CA PRO A 141 -24.77 -7.16 15.40
C PRO A 141 -25.10 -7.06 13.90
N HIS A 142 -26.29 -6.53 13.60
CA HIS A 142 -26.78 -6.42 12.24
C HIS A 142 -25.83 -5.54 11.44
N LEU A 143 -25.39 -6.07 10.31
CA LEU A 143 -24.50 -5.34 9.42
C LEU A 143 -25.35 -4.34 8.63
N THR A 144 -25.11 -3.05 8.82
CA THR A 144 -25.88 -2.01 8.10
C THR A 144 -25.20 -1.62 6.79
N PRO A 145 -25.94 -1.14 5.77
CA PRO A 145 -25.35 -0.59 4.55
C PRO A 145 -24.31 0.51 4.84
N ASP A 146 -24.54 1.32 5.87
CA ASP A 146 -23.62 2.37 6.29
C ASP A 146 -22.29 1.84 6.83
N ALA A 147 -22.32 0.71 7.57
CA ALA A 147 -21.11 0.04 8.01
C ALA A 147 -20.28 -0.46 6.81
N VAL A 148 -20.94 -1.02 5.79
CA VAL A 148 -20.28 -1.48 4.55
C VAL A 148 -19.64 -0.31 3.79
N VAL A 149 -20.36 0.81 3.64
CA VAL A 149 -19.82 2.01 3.00
C VAL A 149 -18.64 2.59 3.79
N ALA A 150 -18.75 2.67 5.12
CA ALA A 150 -17.66 3.15 5.98
C ALA A 150 -16.43 2.24 5.88
N PHE A 151 -16.62 0.92 5.85
CA PHE A 151 -15.52 -0.03 5.65
C PHE A 151 -14.85 0.19 4.29
N GLY A 152 -15.62 0.31 3.21
CA GLY A 152 -15.07 0.60 1.88
C GLY A 152 -14.32 1.93 1.80
N GLN A 153 -14.79 2.98 2.49
CA GLN A 153 -14.04 4.25 2.58
C GLN A 153 -12.68 4.09 3.25
N ARG A 154 -12.57 3.25 4.30
CA ARG A 154 -11.27 2.94 4.92
C ARG A 154 -10.33 2.26 3.92
N ILE A 155 -10.85 1.35 3.08
CA ILE A 155 -10.07 0.69 2.01
C ILE A 155 -9.58 1.74 0.98
N VAL A 156 -10.42 2.71 0.60
CA VAL A 156 -10.01 3.82 -0.29
C VAL A 156 -8.86 4.60 0.33
N THR A 157 -8.97 5.01 1.60
CA THR A 157 -7.89 5.73 2.29
C THR A 157 -6.60 4.91 2.36
N TYR A 158 -6.70 3.60 2.61
CA TYR A 158 -5.54 2.71 2.57
C TYR A 158 -4.84 2.72 1.21
N ALA A 159 -5.59 2.57 0.12
CA ALA A 159 -5.04 2.58 -1.24
C ALA A 159 -4.37 3.92 -1.58
N GLU A 160 -4.99 5.04 -1.22
CA GLU A 160 -4.45 6.39 -1.46
C GLU A 160 -3.16 6.67 -0.71
N LEU A 161 -3.10 6.30 0.58
CA LEU A 161 -1.90 6.48 1.40
C LEU A 161 -0.71 5.68 0.85
N ASN A 162 -0.94 4.43 0.44
CA ASN A 162 0.12 3.59 -0.14
C ASN A 162 0.57 4.10 -1.51
N LYS A 163 -0.35 4.51 -2.38
CA LYS A 163 -0.03 5.14 -3.67
C LYS A 163 0.82 6.39 -3.48
N LEU A 164 0.44 7.26 -2.55
CA LEU A 164 1.19 8.47 -2.23
C LEU A 164 2.58 8.16 -1.65
N ALA A 165 2.69 7.15 -0.79
CA ALA A 165 3.98 6.72 -0.22
C ALA A 165 4.94 6.22 -1.32
N ILE A 166 4.45 5.40 -2.27
CA ILE A 166 5.22 4.90 -3.42
C ILE A 166 5.67 6.07 -4.31
N GLN A 167 4.77 6.99 -4.66
CA GLN A 167 5.14 8.16 -5.47
C GLN A 167 6.21 9.02 -4.80
N LYS A 168 6.11 9.22 -3.47
CA LYS A 168 7.09 10.02 -2.73
C LYS A 168 8.42 9.31 -2.55
N ILE A 169 8.45 7.98 -2.43
CA ILE A 169 9.72 7.26 -2.32
C ILE A 169 10.44 7.22 -3.66
N LEU A 170 9.73 7.04 -4.78
CA LEU A 170 10.29 7.12 -6.13
C LEU A 170 10.88 8.51 -6.42
N LYS A 171 10.15 9.58 -6.10
CA LYS A 171 10.69 10.95 -6.22
C LYS A 171 11.96 11.15 -5.38
N LYS A 172 12.04 10.52 -4.21
CA LYS A 172 13.21 10.60 -3.33
C LYS A 172 14.38 9.78 -3.89
N HIS A 173 14.11 8.60 -4.40
CA HIS A 173 15.08 7.75 -5.09
C HIS A 173 15.73 8.52 -6.24
N ARG A 174 14.95 9.04 -7.19
CA ARG A 174 15.48 9.81 -8.33
C ARG A 174 16.42 10.93 -7.90
N LYS A 175 16.02 11.72 -6.88
CA LYS A 175 16.86 12.79 -6.34
C LYS A 175 18.19 12.28 -5.77
N ARG A 176 18.20 11.13 -5.08
CA ARG A 176 19.41 10.54 -4.50
C ARG A 176 20.27 9.87 -5.55
N PHE A 177 19.65 9.20 -6.51
CA PHE A 177 20.31 8.57 -7.64
C PHE A 177 21.03 9.62 -8.52
N ASP A 178 20.34 10.69 -8.91
CA ASP A 178 20.94 11.79 -9.70
C ASP A 178 22.13 12.43 -8.94
N ALA A 179 22.01 12.60 -7.62
CA ALA A 179 23.10 13.13 -6.80
C ALA A 179 24.31 12.18 -6.75
N ALA A 180 24.06 10.86 -6.66
CA ALA A 180 25.13 9.86 -6.67
C ALA A 180 25.81 9.76 -8.04
N LEU A 181 25.03 9.82 -9.10
CA LEU A 181 25.52 9.83 -10.46
C LEU A 181 26.37 11.07 -10.76
N ALA A 182 25.97 12.24 -10.26
CA ALA A 182 26.75 13.48 -10.42
C ALA A 182 28.16 13.37 -9.80
N THR A 183 28.31 12.62 -8.70
CA THR A 183 29.62 12.33 -8.10
C THR A 183 30.49 11.42 -9.00
N LEU A 184 29.88 10.54 -9.80
CA LEU A 184 30.57 9.65 -10.74
C LEU A 184 30.92 10.28 -12.09
N GLN A 185 30.21 11.34 -12.48
CA GLN A 185 30.35 11.98 -13.79
C GLN A 185 31.72 12.63 -14.05
N SER A 186 32.60 12.74 -13.04
CA SER A 186 33.97 13.19 -13.23
C SER A 186 34.83 12.23 -14.07
N THR A 187 34.38 10.98 -14.26
CA THR A 187 35.24 9.90 -14.77
C THR A 187 34.80 9.34 -16.13
N ASP A 188 33.50 9.25 -16.41
CA ASP A 188 32.95 8.84 -17.73
C ASP A 188 31.48 9.31 -17.91
N ALA A 189 31.27 10.35 -18.72
CA ALA A 189 29.96 10.94 -18.96
C ALA A 189 29.02 10.04 -19.78
N GLN A 190 29.55 9.21 -20.69
CA GLN A 190 28.72 8.35 -21.54
C GLN A 190 28.14 7.20 -20.74
N LEU A 191 28.97 6.56 -19.90
CA LEU A 191 28.53 5.49 -19.02
C LEU A 191 27.49 6.00 -18.01
N ALA A 192 27.72 7.17 -17.42
CA ALA A 192 26.76 7.79 -16.51
C ALA A 192 25.39 8.06 -17.18
N SER A 193 25.37 8.52 -18.43
CA SER A 193 24.12 8.71 -19.18
C SER A 193 23.36 7.39 -19.37
N LYS A 194 24.06 6.32 -19.78
CA LYS A 194 23.44 4.99 -19.98
C LYS A 194 22.83 4.44 -18.69
N VAL A 195 23.52 4.58 -17.57
CA VAL A 195 23.06 4.14 -16.24
C VAL A 195 21.82 4.91 -15.81
N ARG A 196 21.78 6.23 -16.08
CA ARG A 196 20.60 7.06 -15.83
C ARG A 196 19.40 6.60 -16.66
N ASP A 197 19.59 6.39 -17.96
CA ASP A 197 18.52 6.01 -18.86
C ASP A 197 17.94 4.63 -18.48
N ARG A 198 18.81 3.68 -18.11
CA ARG A 198 18.40 2.38 -17.56
C ARG A 198 17.55 2.55 -16.30
N SER A 199 18.03 3.29 -15.30
CA SER A 199 17.29 3.50 -14.04
C SER A 199 15.93 4.16 -14.27
N MET A 200 15.87 5.16 -15.15
CA MET A 200 14.62 5.82 -15.54
C MET A 200 13.66 4.90 -16.29
N ALA A 201 14.17 4.02 -17.15
CA ALA A 201 13.37 3.01 -17.83
C ALA A 201 12.79 1.99 -16.83
N VAL A 202 13.58 1.55 -15.85
CA VAL A 202 13.12 0.68 -14.76
C VAL A 202 12.05 1.37 -13.92
N GLU A 203 12.27 2.63 -13.52
CA GLU A 203 11.29 3.43 -12.76
C GLU A 203 9.96 3.54 -13.51
N LYS A 204 10.03 3.87 -14.81
CA LYS A 204 8.86 3.97 -15.68
C LYS A 204 8.15 2.63 -15.81
N GLY A 205 8.90 1.54 -16.02
CA GLY A 205 8.35 0.19 -16.11
C GLY A 205 7.61 -0.20 -14.83
N VAL A 206 8.21 0.05 -13.66
CA VAL A 206 7.57 -0.20 -12.36
C VAL A 206 6.29 0.63 -12.22
N LEU A 207 6.33 1.94 -12.50
CA LEU A 207 5.14 2.80 -12.44
C LEU A 207 4.04 2.35 -13.40
N ASP A 208 4.39 1.90 -14.59
CA ASP A 208 3.42 1.43 -15.58
C ASP A 208 2.77 0.11 -15.15
N THR A 209 3.55 -0.83 -14.61
CA THR A 209 3.01 -2.05 -14.01
C THR A 209 2.08 -1.73 -12.84
N LEU A 210 2.46 -0.80 -11.96
CA LEU A 210 1.62 -0.36 -10.84
C LEU A 210 0.31 0.28 -11.34
N ARG A 211 0.38 1.15 -12.36
CA ARG A 211 -0.78 1.90 -12.88
C ARG A 211 -1.78 1.04 -13.63
N ARG A 212 -1.28 0.10 -14.44
CA ARG A 212 -2.12 -0.69 -15.37
C ARG A 212 -2.52 -2.04 -14.79
N GLY A 213 -1.62 -2.68 -14.05
CA GLY A 213 -1.79 -4.06 -13.62
C GLY A 213 -2.42 -4.24 -12.25
N ARG A 214 -2.43 -3.19 -11.40
CA ARG A 214 -2.76 -3.37 -9.98
C ARG A 214 -4.11 -2.83 -9.57
N ALA A 215 -4.89 -3.69 -8.92
CA ALA A 215 -6.26 -3.38 -8.50
C ALA A 215 -6.31 -2.21 -7.51
N PHE A 216 -5.37 -2.18 -6.54
CA PHE A 216 -5.32 -1.11 -5.54
C PHE A 216 -5.01 0.28 -6.14
N TRP A 217 -4.40 0.32 -7.34
CA TRP A 217 -4.05 1.58 -7.99
C TRP A 217 -5.23 2.19 -8.75
N THR A 218 -6.01 1.34 -9.43
CA THR A 218 -7.15 1.76 -10.25
C THR A 218 -8.42 1.91 -9.43
N ARG A 219 -8.58 1.12 -8.37
CA ARG A 219 -9.74 1.09 -7.46
C ARG A 219 -11.08 0.78 -8.13
N ARG A 220 -11.08 0.33 -9.40
CA ARG A 220 -12.31 0.12 -10.17
C ARG A 220 -13.28 -0.83 -9.47
N ASP A 221 -12.79 -1.96 -8.97
CA ASP A 221 -13.64 -2.95 -8.30
C ASP A 221 -14.27 -2.41 -7.01
N LEU A 222 -13.51 -1.62 -6.24
CA LEU A 222 -13.99 -1.01 -4.99
C LEU A 222 -15.02 0.08 -5.27
N GLU A 223 -14.76 0.93 -6.26
CA GLU A 223 -15.68 1.98 -6.69
C GLU A 223 -17.00 1.38 -7.20
N ALA A 224 -16.96 0.26 -7.94
CA ALA A 224 -18.14 -0.48 -8.36
C ALA A 224 -18.95 -1.02 -7.18
N ILE A 225 -18.31 -1.73 -6.24
CA ILE A 225 -18.96 -2.28 -5.04
C ILE A 225 -19.63 -1.16 -4.21
N LEU A 226 -18.92 -0.04 -4.02
CA LEU A 226 -19.45 1.10 -3.28
C LEU A 226 -20.63 1.77 -4.00
N GLY A 227 -20.58 1.85 -5.34
CA GLY A 227 -21.68 2.36 -6.15
C GLY A 227 -22.94 1.49 -6.00
N GLU A 228 -22.80 0.18 -6.14
CA GLU A 228 -23.89 -0.78 -5.96
C GLU A 228 -24.49 -0.71 -4.55
N THR A 229 -23.65 -0.67 -3.52
CA THR A 229 -24.10 -0.61 -2.12
C THR A 229 -24.90 0.67 -1.84
N LYS A 230 -24.47 1.82 -2.38
CA LYS A 230 -25.22 3.08 -2.27
C LYS A 230 -26.57 2.99 -2.99
N HIS A 231 -26.60 2.42 -4.18
CA HIS A 231 -27.83 2.26 -4.95
C HIS A 231 -28.86 1.39 -4.21
N VAL A 232 -28.41 0.29 -3.59
CA VAL A 232 -29.31 -0.56 -2.78
C VAL A 232 -29.82 0.19 -1.55
N LYS A 233 -28.97 0.97 -0.88
CA LYS A 233 -29.39 1.81 0.25
C LYS A 233 -30.51 2.79 -0.16
N GLU A 234 -30.36 3.46 -1.29
CA GLU A 234 -31.35 4.39 -1.82
C GLU A 234 -32.67 3.68 -2.17
N LYS A 235 -32.60 2.52 -2.83
CA LYS A 235 -33.77 1.72 -3.17
C LYS A 235 -34.52 1.21 -1.93
N ALA A 236 -33.79 0.73 -0.93
CA ALA A 236 -34.36 0.28 0.34
C ALA A 236 -35.06 1.44 1.08
N HIS A 237 -34.49 2.65 1.03
CA HIS A 237 -35.12 3.85 1.58
C HIS A 237 -36.42 4.18 0.85
N LEU A 238 -36.43 4.16 -0.49
CA LEU A 238 -37.64 4.43 -1.28
C LEU A 238 -38.76 3.43 -0.99
N LEU A 239 -38.46 2.14 -0.87
CA LEU A 239 -39.45 1.12 -0.54
C LEU A 239 -40.10 1.35 0.84
N LYS A 240 -39.33 1.81 1.82
CA LYS A 240 -39.84 2.17 3.16
C LYS A 240 -40.75 3.41 3.14
N CYS A 241 -40.59 4.31 2.17
CA CYS A 241 -41.43 5.50 2.05
C CYS A 241 -42.74 5.24 1.29
N VAL A 242 -42.79 4.22 0.44
CA VAL A 242 -43.95 3.95 -0.45
C VAL A 242 -44.97 2.99 0.16
N ILE A 243 -44.56 2.18 1.13
CA ILE A 243 -45.45 1.23 1.83
C ILE A 243 -45.78 1.84 3.20
N PRO A 244 -46.95 2.52 3.36
CA PRO A 244 -47.39 3.09 4.62
C PRO A 244 -47.75 2.05 5.67
#